data_AF-A0A6C0DVW4-F1
#
_entry.id   AF-A0A6C0DVW4-F1
#
_cell.length_a   1.000
_cell.length_b   1.000
_cell.length_c   1.000
_cell.angle_alpha   90.00
_cell.angle_beta   90.00
_cell.angle_gamma   90.00
#
_symmetry.space_group_name_H-M   'P 1'
#
loop_
_entity.id
_entity.type
_entity.pdbx_description
1 polymer ?
#
loop_
_entity_poly.entity_id
_entity_poly.type
_entity_poly.pdbx_seq_one_letter_code
_entity_poly.pdbx_strand_id
1 'polypeptide(L)'
;MLTKHQTASIVKHLRAVADILESSTAVAAGSQSNEVKSKRGRKPGAVDAEHRCKGVSGTGDQCKNRATQGTYCGKHTTATD
;
A
#
# COMPACT_ATOMS: atom_id res chain seq x y z
N MET A 1 0.23 42.63 23.67
CA MET A 1 -0.14 41.35 24.31
C MET A 1 -1.22 40.69 23.45
N LEU A 2 -1.11 39.40 23.14
CA LEU A 2 -2.15 38.71 22.38
C LEU A 2 -3.40 38.53 23.24
N THR A 3 -4.56 38.73 22.63
CA THR A 3 -5.84 38.47 23.28
C THR A 3 -6.06 36.96 23.44
N LYS A 4 -6.86 36.55 24.43
CA LYS A 4 -7.17 35.13 24.69
C LYS A 4 -7.67 34.40 23.43
N HIS A 5 -8.45 35.09 22.60
CA HIS A 5 -8.97 34.56 21.34
C HIS A 5 -7.85 34.30 20.30
N GLN A 6 -6.91 35.24 20.17
CA GLN A 6 -5.76 35.09 19.27
C GLN A 6 -4.87 33.93 19.71
N THR A 7 -4.62 33.78 21.01
CA THR A 7 -3.85 32.65 21.55
C THR A 7 -4.55 31.31 21.28
N ALA A 8 -5.87 31.23 21.45
CA ALA A 8 -6.63 30.01 21.16
C ALA A 8 -6.56 29.61 19.68
N SER A 9 -6.66 30.60 18.77
CA SER A 9 -6.52 30.37 17.33
C SER A 9 -5.12 29.86 16.97
N ILE A 10 -4.08 30.50 17.52
CA ILE A 10 -2.68 30.09 17.30
C ILE A 10 -2.45 28.66 17.80
N VAL A 11 -2.91 28.31 19.00
CA VAL A 11 -2.79 26.95 19.54
C VAL A 11 -3.51 25.92 18.65
N LYS A 12 -4.68 26.27 18.11
CA LYS A 12 -5.42 25.39 17.19
C LYS A 12 -4.64 25.14 15.89
N HIS A 13 -4.05 26.19 15.33
CA HIS A 13 -3.23 26.07 14.12
C HIS A 13 -1.93 25.30 14.37
N LEU A 14 -1.27 25.51 15.50
CA LEU A 14 -0.05 24.78 15.87
C LEU A 14 -0.33 23.28 16.07
N ARG A 15 -1.48 22.91 16.63
CA ARG A 15 -1.91 21.50 16.73
C ARG A 15 -2.17 20.89 15.36
N ALA A 16 -2.89 21.58 14.48
CA ALA A 16 -3.12 21.09 13.12
C ALA A 16 -1.81 20.90 12.33
N VAL A 17 -0.84 21.79 12.50
CA VAL A 17 0.50 21.64 11.91
C VAL A 17 1.25 20.45 12.52
N ALA A 18 1.13 20.22 13.84
CA ALA A 18 1.70 19.05 14.49
C ALA A 18 1.06 17.74 13.98
N ASP A 19 -0.26 17.67 13.81
CA ASP A 19 -0.95 16.49 13.25
C ASP A 19 -0.52 16.19 11.82
N ILE A 20 -0.32 17.23 10.99
CA ILE A 20 0.18 17.08 9.61
C ILE A 20 1.62 16.60 9.61
N LEU A 21 2.47 17.15 10.48
CA LEU A 21 3.86 16.73 10.61
C LEU A 21 3.96 15.31 11.18
N GLU A 22 3.10 14.92 12.11
CA GLU A 22 3.04 13.56 12.66
C GLU A 22 2.59 12.56 11.59
N SER A 23 1.56 12.92 10.83
CA SER A 23 1.13 12.20 9.62
C SER A 23 2.24 12.14 8.55
N SER A 24 3.09 13.16 8.49
CA SER A 24 4.26 13.22 7.60
C SER A 24 5.46 12.43 8.15
N THR A 25 5.63 12.31 9.46
CA THR A 25 6.64 11.43 10.06
C THR A 25 6.22 9.96 10.00
N ALA A 26 4.92 9.67 9.91
CA ALA A 26 4.43 8.34 9.56
C ALA A 26 4.80 7.94 8.11
N VAL A 27 5.13 8.89 7.21
CA VAL A 27 5.78 8.56 5.91
C VAL A 27 7.30 8.44 5.97
N ALA A 28 7.94 8.84 7.07
CA ALA A 28 9.32 8.45 7.38
C ALA A 28 9.42 7.04 8.00
N ALA A 29 8.29 6.44 8.40
CA ALA A 29 8.22 5.08 8.93
C ALA A 29 6.97 4.31 8.46
N GLY A 30 6.73 4.21 7.14
CA GLY A 30 5.86 3.15 6.61
C GLY A 30 4.84 3.51 5.54
N SER A 31 5.33 3.87 4.35
CA SER A 31 4.80 3.38 3.05
C SER A 31 3.27 3.37 2.83
N GLN A 32 2.67 4.52 2.52
CA GLN A 32 1.64 4.55 1.48
C GLN A 32 2.35 4.57 0.13
N SER A 33 2.54 3.37 -0.45
CA SER A 33 3.01 3.25 -1.84
C SER A 33 1.86 3.64 -2.77
N ASN A 34 1.85 4.91 -3.17
CA ASN A 34 1.49 5.27 -4.54
C ASN A 34 2.26 4.34 -5.49
N GLU A 35 1.55 3.81 -6.48
CA GLU A 35 2.02 2.78 -7.39
C GLU A 35 3.17 3.29 -8.27
N VAL A 36 4.39 3.21 -7.75
CA VAL A 36 5.60 3.24 -8.57
C VAL A 36 5.94 1.79 -8.90
N LYS A 37 5.91 1.48 -10.19
CA LYS A 37 6.36 0.23 -10.81
C LYS A 37 7.84 -0.03 -10.48
N SER A 38 8.10 -0.52 -9.27
CA SER A 38 9.44 -0.84 -8.81
C SER A 38 9.86 -2.21 -9.36
N LYS A 39 10.79 -2.19 -10.30
CA LYS A 39 11.46 -3.37 -10.82
C LYS A 39 12.34 -3.95 -9.71
N ARG A 40 12.08 -5.22 -9.36
CA ARG A 40 12.80 -6.13 -8.44
C ARG A 40 12.34 -6.13 -6.97
N GLY A 41 11.62 -7.21 -6.62
CA GLY A 41 11.71 -7.81 -5.28
C GLY A 41 10.75 -7.28 -4.21
N ARG A 42 9.42 -7.27 -4.44
CA ARG A 42 8.48 -7.27 -3.31
C ARG A 42 8.39 -8.70 -2.74
N LYS A 43 8.57 -8.83 -1.42
CA LYS A 43 8.45 -10.10 -0.68
C LYS A 43 7.15 -10.81 -1.06
N PRO A 44 7.16 -12.14 -1.30
CA PRO A 44 5.97 -12.91 -1.67
C PRO A 44 5.07 -13.11 -0.45
N GLY A 45 4.28 -12.11 -0.10
CA GLY A 45 3.29 -12.22 0.97
C GLY A 45 2.66 -10.86 1.27
N ALA A 46 1.36 -10.68 1.36
CA ALA A 46 0.23 -11.54 1.08
C ALA A 46 -0.54 -10.90 -0.07
N VAL A 47 -0.91 -11.70 -1.07
CA VAL A 47 -1.85 -11.22 -2.09
C VAL A 47 -3.24 -11.54 -1.58
N ASP A 48 -4.12 -10.54 -1.56
CA ASP A 48 -5.54 -10.74 -1.21
C ASP A 48 -6.13 -11.89 -2.04
N ALA A 49 -7.03 -12.67 -1.43
CA ALA A 49 -7.60 -13.86 -2.07
C ALA A 49 -8.23 -13.57 -3.43
N GLU A 50 -8.81 -12.38 -3.59
CA GLU A 50 -9.40 -11.87 -4.83
C GLU A 50 -8.36 -11.62 -5.94
N HIS A 51 -7.16 -11.20 -5.57
CA HIS A 51 -6.07 -10.89 -6.49
C HIS A 51 -5.07 -12.05 -6.63
N ARG A 52 -5.37 -13.21 -6.03
CA ARG A 52 -4.50 -14.39 -6.07
C ARG A 52 -4.68 -15.15 -7.37
N CYS A 53 -3.57 -15.64 -7.92
CA CYS A 53 -3.61 -16.48 -9.11
C CYS A 53 -4.47 -17.72 -8.88
N LYS A 54 -5.41 -17.99 -9.81
CA LYS A 54 -6.27 -19.19 -9.77
C LYS A 54 -5.56 -20.48 -10.23
N GLY A 55 -4.38 -20.38 -10.82
CA GLY A 55 -3.57 -21.54 -11.21
C GLY A 55 -3.16 -22.40 -10.00
N VAL A 56 -3.10 -23.71 -10.22
CA VAL A 56 -2.67 -24.70 -9.23
C VAL A 56 -1.23 -25.10 -9.53
N SER A 57 -0.40 -25.17 -8.51
CA SER A 57 0.99 -25.61 -8.61
C SER A 57 1.05 -27.13 -8.83
N GLY A 58 2.17 -27.66 -9.32
CA GLY A 58 2.32 -29.11 -9.52
C GLY A 58 2.15 -29.97 -8.25
N THR A 59 2.18 -29.37 -7.07
CA THR A 59 1.90 -30.03 -5.77
C THR A 59 0.41 -30.10 -5.42
N GLY A 60 -0.48 -29.54 -6.24
CA GLY A 60 -1.91 -29.44 -5.97
C GLY A 60 -2.32 -28.20 -5.16
N ASP A 61 -1.36 -27.39 -4.71
CA ASP A 61 -1.63 -26.16 -3.97
C ASP A 61 -1.94 -24.97 -4.88
N GLN A 62 -2.87 -24.11 -4.46
CA GLN A 62 -3.16 -22.86 -5.17
C GLN A 62 -1.92 -21.95 -5.22
N CYS A 63 -1.68 -21.36 -6.39
CA CYS A 63 -0.55 -20.47 -6.62
C CYS A 63 -0.58 -19.27 -5.68
N LYS A 64 0.55 -19.02 -5.00
CA LYS A 64 0.68 -17.90 -4.05
C LYS A 64 0.97 -16.56 -4.71
N ASN A 65 1.18 -16.53 -6.04
CA ASN A 65 1.50 -15.32 -6.78
C ASN A 65 0.27 -14.45 -7.03
N ARG A 66 0.50 -13.15 -7.24
CA ARG A 66 -0.55 -12.21 -7.68
C ARG A 66 -0.98 -12.50 -9.10
N ALA A 67 -2.29 -12.42 -9.35
CA ALA A 67 -2.86 -12.44 -10.68
C ALA A 67 -2.48 -11.12 -11.38
N THR A 68 -1.60 -11.22 -12.37
CA THR A 68 -1.05 -10.07 -13.12
C THR A 68 -1.55 -10.03 -14.55
N GLN A 69 -2.10 -11.14 -15.04
CA GLN A 69 -2.63 -11.32 -16.40
C GLN A 69 -4.05 -11.89 -16.26
N GLY A 70 -5.01 -11.02 -15.97
CA GLY A 70 -6.38 -11.42 -15.64
C GLY A 70 -6.44 -12.20 -14.32
N THR A 71 -6.95 -13.44 -14.35
CA THR A 71 -7.08 -14.34 -13.18
C THR A 71 -5.82 -15.15 -12.88
N TYR A 72 -4.78 -15.03 -13.69
CA TYR A 72 -3.56 -15.83 -13.58
C TYR A 72 -2.31 -14.95 -13.39
N CYS A 73 -1.28 -15.51 -12.75
CA CYS A 73 0.03 -14.87 -12.67
C CYS A 73 0.81 -15.07 -13.98
N GLY A 74 1.89 -14.30 -14.19
CA GLY A 74 2.79 -14.45 -15.34
C GLY A 74 3.41 -15.84 -15.55
N LYS A 75 3.33 -16.75 -14.56
CA LYS A 75 3.77 -18.16 -14.69
C LYS A 75 2.65 -19.12 -15.07
N HIS A 76 1.40 -18.74 -14.85
CA HIS A 76 0.21 -19.54 -15.14
C HIS A 76 -0.64 -18.90 -16.23
N THR A 77 -0.03 -18.09 -17.10
CA THR A 77 -0.69 -17.57 -18.29
C THR A 77 -1.03 -18.75 -19.19
N THR A 78 -2.26 -19.25 -19.10
CA THR A 78 -2.85 -20.01 -20.20
C THR A 78 -2.93 -19.02 -21.35
N ALA A 79 -2.02 -19.16 -22.31
CA ALA A 79 -2.08 -18.45 -23.58
C ALA A 79 -3.51 -18.61 -24.10
N THR A 80 -4.30 -17.54 -24.00
CA THR A 80 -5.56 -17.43 -24.70
C THR A 80 -5.14 -16.99 -26.08
N ASP A 81 -5.10 -17.96 -26.99
CA ASP A 81 -5.12 -17.76 -28.44
C ASP A 81 -6.41 -17.03 -28.83
#